data_AF-A0A645D4G1-F1
#
_entry.id   AF-A0A645D4G1-F1
#
_cell.length_a   1.000
_cell.length_b   1.000
_cell.length_c   1.000
_cell.angle_alpha   90.00
_cell.angle_beta   90.00
_cell.angle_gamma   90.00
#
_symmetry.space_group_name_H-M   'P 1'
#
loop_
_entity.id
_entity.type
_entity.pdbx_description
1 polymer ?
#
loop_
_entity_poly.entity_id
_entity_poly.type
_entity_poly.pdbx_seq_one_letter_code
_entity_poly.pdbx_strand_id
1 'polypeptide(L)'
;MPQVAVFDTAFHQTMPEYAYMYGIPYSLYTKYGIRRYGFHGTSHRYVSQRACDFLGLDYKKTKMITAHIGNGASVTAIENGKSVDTSMGFTPIEGLMMGTRSGDVDLGVVTFLMEKETIGSASVSTLFNKHSGVLGISGLSSDMRDIENAITNGNERAKLALEMYEYRIKKYIGSYIAALNGVDVIVFTGGVGENQTGTRQKVCESLSFMGVKIDKELNASSRGKEVLLSTPDSTVKVVVIPTDEEFKIASDTLEIVNQAK
;
A
#
# COMPACT_ATOMS: atom_id res chain seq x y z
N MET A 1 -28.20 1.81 -22.18
CA MET A 1 -27.71 1.34 -20.86
C MET A 1 -26.66 2.34 -20.39
N PRO A 2 -26.84 2.99 -19.24
CA PRO A 2 -25.83 3.89 -18.69
C PRO A 2 -24.54 3.12 -18.36
N GLN A 3 -23.39 3.76 -18.52
CA GLN A 3 -22.07 3.22 -18.20
C GLN A 3 -21.34 4.21 -17.27
N VAL A 4 -20.59 3.69 -16.29
CA VAL A 4 -19.88 4.49 -15.28
C VAL A 4 -18.41 4.11 -15.29
N ALA A 5 -17.53 5.12 -15.21
CA ALA A 5 -16.10 4.94 -15.05
C ALA A 5 -15.70 5.25 -13.60
N VAL A 6 -15.05 4.29 -12.94
CA VAL A 6 -14.48 4.45 -11.61
C VAL A 6 -12.96 4.48 -11.75
N PHE A 7 -12.35 5.57 -11.31
CA PHE A 7 -10.91 5.80 -11.50
C PHE A 7 -10.14 5.46 -10.23
N ASP A 8 -9.13 4.62 -10.38
CA ASP A 8 -8.28 4.18 -9.27
C ASP A 8 -7.44 5.32 -8.64
N THR A 9 -7.33 6.44 -9.34
CA THR A 9 -6.64 7.66 -8.89
C THR A 9 -7.58 8.66 -8.19
N ALA A 10 -8.90 8.48 -8.28
CA ALA A 10 -9.87 9.50 -7.86
C ALA A 10 -9.83 9.75 -6.35
N PHE A 11 -9.69 8.70 -5.54
CA PHE A 11 -9.67 8.82 -4.08
C PHE A 11 -8.51 9.71 -3.59
N HIS A 12 -7.41 9.73 -4.32
CA HIS A 12 -6.20 10.46 -3.96
C HIS A 12 -6.21 11.93 -4.40
N GLN A 13 -7.24 12.39 -5.11
CA GLN A 13 -7.34 13.79 -5.55
C GLN A 13 -7.52 14.79 -4.40
N THR A 14 -7.72 14.31 -3.16
CA THR A 14 -7.76 15.15 -1.96
C THR A 14 -6.39 15.44 -1.36
N MET A 15 -5.30 14.88 -1.90
CA MET A 15 -3.94 15.17 -1.43
C MET A 15 -3.63 16.68 -1.56
N PRO A 16 -3.04 17.29 -0.53
CA PRO A 16 -2.58 18.68 -0.59
C PRO A 16 -1.33 18.83 -1.48
N GLU A 17 -1.05 20.05 -1.96
CA GLU A 17 0.04 20.30 -2.92
C GLU A 17 1.39 19.82 -2.44
N TYR A 18 1.71 20.02 -1.17
CA TYR A 18 2.98 19.59 -0.58
C TYR A 18 3.15 18.07 -0.54
N ALA A 19 2.08 17.28 -0.65
CA ALA A 19 2.13 15.81 -0.66
C ALA A 19 2.25 15.26 -2.09
N TYR A 20 1.63 15.92 -3.07
CA TYR A 20 1.63 15.43 -4.45
C TYR A 20 2.72 16.03 -5.35
N MET A 21 3.27 17.19 -5.01
CA MET A 21 4.30 17.82 -5.82
C MET A 21 5.65 17.13 -5.63
N TYR A 22 6.32 16.81 -6.73
CA TYR A 22 7.70 16.35 -6.69
C TYR A 22 8.67 17.52 -6.57
N GLY A 23 9.82 17.30 -5.94
CA GLY A 23 10.93 18.26 -5.83
C GLY A 23 11.73 18.43 -7.13
N ILE A 24 11.03 18.70 -8.24
CA ILE A 24 11.59 18.91 -9.59
C ILE A 24 11.06 20.24 -10.16
N PRO A 25 11.58 20.77 -11.29
CA PRO A 25 11.14 22.05 -11.83
C PRO A 25 9.61 22.15 -12.00
N TYR A 26 9.01 23.20 -11.43
CA TYR A 26 7.55 23.40 -11.40
C TYR A 26 6.91 23.43 -12.81
N SER A 27 7.68 23.85 -13.82
CA SER A 27 7.25 23.84 -15.22
C SER A 27 6.87 22.45 -15.72
N LEU A 28 7.43 21.38 -15.15
CA LEU A 28 7.10 19.99 -15.52
C LEU A 28 5.71 19.59 -15.01
N TYR A 29 5.32 20.04 -13.82
CA TYR A 29 3.94 19.92 -13.36
C TYR A 29 2.98 20.71 -14.26
N THR A 30 3.29 21.97 -14.52
CA THR A 30 2.40 22.85 -15.32
C THR A 30 2.22 22.34 -16.76
N LYS A 31 3.29 21.84 -17.38
CA LYS A 31 3.29 21.41 -18.78
C LYS A 31 2.77 19.99 -18.99
N TYR A 32 3.13 19.07 -18.09
CA TYR A 32 2.90 17.63 -18.30
C TYR A 32 2.04 16.98 -17.22
N GLY A 33 1.64 17.72 -16.18
CA GLY A 33 0.90 17.15 -15.05
C GLY A 33 1.72 16.15 -14.24
N ILE A 34 3.06 16.31 -14.19
CA ILE A 34 3.92 15.42 -13.40
C ILE A 34 3.72 15.74 -11.91
N ARG A 35 3.08 14.80 -11.22
CA ARG A 35 2.76 14.81 -9.79
C ARG A 35 2.48 13.39 -9.32
N ARG A 36 2.39 13.20 -8.01
CA ARG A 36 1.80 12.00 -7.42
C ARG A 36 0.32 11.93 -7.78
N TYR A 37 -0.10 10.80 -8.37
CA TYR A 37 -1.51 10.48 -8.57
C TYR A 37 -1.98 9.47 -7.53
N GLY A 38 -1.19 8.44 -7.25
CA GLY A 38 -1.60 7.33 -6.39
C GLY A 38 -2.54 6.34 -7.09
N PHE A 39 -2.54 5.09 -6.61
CA PHE A 39 -3.35 3.99 -7.14
C PHE A 39 -3.83 3.09 -5.99
N HIS A 40 -4.63 2.08 -6.32
CA HIS A 40 -5.47 1.33 -5.41
C HIS A 40 -6.47 2.22 -4.67
N GLY A 41 -6.87 3.35 -5.24
CA GLY A 41 -7.78 4.30 -4.63
C GLY A 41 -9.17 3.70 -4.39
N THR A 42 -9.63 2.81 -5.26
CA THR A 42 -10.90 2.09 -5.05
C THR A 42 -10.81 1.19 -3.81
N SER A 43 -9.73 0.40 -3.70
CA SER A 43 -9.47 -0.45 -2.55
C SER A 43 -9.32 0.37 -1.26
N HIS A 44 -8.43 1.38 -1.24
CA HIS A 44 -8.19 2.23 -0.06
C HIS A 44 -9.47 2.92 0.42
N ARG A 45 -10.29 3.43 -0.50
CA ARG A 45 -11.59 4.03 -0.16
C ARG A 45 -12.57 3.02 0.42
N TYR A 46 -12.64 1.83 -0.16
CA TYR A 46 -13.52 0.76 0.32
C TYR A 46 -13.12 0.31 1.72
N VAL A 47 -11.86 -0.10 1.92
CA VAL A 47 -11.43 -0.71 3.19
C VAL A 47 -11.39 0.30 4.34
N SER A 48 -11.16 1.58 4.05
CA SER A 48 -11.18 2.62 5.09
C SER A 48 -12.57 2.93 5.59
N GLN A 49 -13.56 2.99 4.69
CA GLN A 49 -14.96 3.13 5.06
C GLN A 49 -15.44 1.87 5.82
N ARG A 50 -15.14 0.69 5.27
CA ARG A 50 -15.54 -0.58 5.89
C ARG A 50 -14.91 -0.81 7.26
N ALA A 51 -13.65 -0.40 7.46
CA ALA A 51 -12.99 -0.47 8.77
C ALA A 51 -13.73 0.39 9.82
N CYS A 52 -14.19 1.58 9.45
CA CYS A 52 -14.97 2.43 10.37
C CYS A 52 -16.32 1.80 10.70
N ASP A 53 -17.02 1.26 9.70
CA ASP A 53 -18.29 0.55 9.91
C ASP A 53 -18.11 -0.66 10.85
N PHE A 54 -17.05 -1.45 10.62
CA PHE A 54 -16.73 -2.63 11.41
C PHE A 54 -16.36 -2.28 12.87
N LEU A 55 -15.68 -1.16 13.08
CA LEU A 55 -15.24 -0.71 14.41
C LEU A 55 -16.25 0.19 15.13
N GLY A 56 -17.33 0.61 14.46
CA GLY A 56 -18.27 1.60 14.99
C GLY A 56 -17.67 2.99 15.16
N LEU A 57 -16.76 3.39 14.26
CA LEU A 57 -16.08 4.69 14.29
C LEU A 57 -16.70 5.68 13.29
N ASP A 58 -16.58 6.97 13.58
CA ASP A 58 -16.96 8.03 12.65
C ASP A 58 -15.85 8.24 11.61
N TYR A 59 -16.11 7.89 10.35
CA TYR A 59 -15.17 8.02 9.25
C TYR A 59 -14.63 9.46 9.08
N LYS A 60 -15.42 10.48 9.45
CA LYS A 60 -15.04 11.90 9.34
C LYS A 60 -14.22 12.41 10.53
N LYS A 61 -13.91 11.56 11.51
CA LYS A 61 -13.12 11.90 12.70
C LYS A 61 -11.97 10.92 12.96
N THR A 62 -11.68 10.07 11.99
CA THR A 62 -10.70 8.99 12.13
C THR A 62 -9.46 9.28 11.27
N LYS A 63 -8.28 9.08 11.87
CA LYS A 63 -6.98 9.03 11.18
C LYS A 63 -6.59 7.58 10.97
N MET A 64 -6.33 7.22 9.72
CA MET A 64 -6.13 5.83 9.34
C MET A 64 -4.96 5.66 8.39
N ILE A 65 -4.24 4.56 8.55
CA ILE A 65 -3.34 4.02 7.56
C ILE A 65 -3.96 2.79 6.94
N THR A 66 -4.13 2.77 5.62
CA THR A 66 -4.53 1.58 4.88
C THR A 66 -3.33 1.01 4.12
N ALA A 67 -3.01 -0.25 4.38
CA ALA A 67 -1.94 -1.00 3.74
C ALA A 67 -2.55 -2.04 2.78
N HIS A 68 -2.68 -1.67 1.51
CA HIS A 68 -3.04 -2.61 0.44
C HIS A 68 -1.77 -3.35 0.01
N ILE A 69 -1.61 -4.57 0.50
CA ILE A 69 -0.40 -5.38 0.33
C ILE A 69 -0.76 -6.59 -0.52
N GLY A 70 -0.33 -6.59 -1.78
CA GLY A 70 -0.47 -7.69 -2.73
C GLY A 70 0.75 -7.77 -3.65
N ASN A 71 0.58 -8.31 -4.86
CA ASN A 71 1.65 -8.33 -5.85
C ASN A 71 2.04 -6.91 -6.30
N GLY A 72 1.05 -6.01 -6.41
CA GLY A 72 1.23 -4.57 -6.27
C GLY A 72 0.91 -4.17 -4.84
N ALA A 73 1.66 -3.24 -4.27
CA ALA A 73 1.47 -2.84 -2.88
C ALA A 73 1.55 -1.32 -2.73
N SER A 74 0.66 -0.75 -1.91
CA SER A 74 0.67 0.67 -1.57
C SER A 74 0.12 0.92 -0.18
N VAL A 75 0.61 1.98 0.46
CA VAL A 75 0.06 2.50 1.72
C VAL A 75 -0.62 3.83 1.44
N THR A 76 -1.71 4.14 2.13
CA THR A 76 -2.38 5.44 2.07
C THR A 76 -2.62 5.99 3.46
N ALA A 77 -2.33 7.28 3.63
CA ALA A 77 -2.69 8.06 4.81
C ALA A 77 -4.06 8.70 4.58
N ILE A 78 -4.98 8.49 5.52
CA ILE A 78 -6.36 8.96 5.43
C ILE A 78 -6.69 9.78 6.67
N GLU A 79 -7.18 11.00 6.49
CA GLU A 79 -7.65 11.86 7.56
C GLU A 79 -9.08 12.30 7.25
N ASN A 80 -10.00 12.05 8.18
CA ASN A 80 -11.40 12.49 8.09
C ASN A 80 -12.07 12.07 6.76
N GLY A 81 -11.75 10.85 6.32
CA GLY A 81 -12.26 10.22 5.11
C GLY A 81 -11.65 10.69 3.78
N LYS A 82 -10.56 11.47 3.84
CA LYS A 82 -9.83 11.95 2.66
C LYS A 82 -8.43 11.36 2.61
N SER A 83 -7.98 10.95 1.43
CA SER A 83 -6.58 10.58 1.23
C SER A 83 -5.71 11.84 1.28
N VAL A 84 -4.76 11.88 2.21
CA VAL A 84 -3.83 13.00 2.40
C VAL A 84 -2.41 12.68 1.94
N ASP A 85 -2.07 11.39 1.80
CA ASP A 85 -0.82 10.90 1.22
C ASP A 85 -1.00 9.45 0.71
N THR A 86 -0.20 9.00 -0.25
CA THR A 86 -0.20 7.62 -0.76
C THR A 86 1.14 7.23 -1.40
N SER A 87 1.57 5.99 -1.19
CA SER A 87 2.97 5.63 -1.47
C SER A 87 3.28 5.57 -2.97
N MET A 88 2.29 5.18 -3.79
CA MET A 88 2.47 5.19 -5.24
C MET A 88 2.44 6.61 -5.80
N GLY A 89 3.17 6.78 -6.90
CA GLY A 89 3.57 8.07 -7.44
C GLY A 89 2.77 8.54 -8.63
N PHE A 90 3.50 9.13 -9.57
CA PHE A 90 3.07 9.35 -10.95
C PHE A 90 2.72 8.03 -11.64
N THR A 91 3.43 6.95 -11.29
CA THR A 91 3.17 5.60 -11.76
C THR A 91 3.10 4.62 -10.58
N PRO A 92 2.60 3.39 -10.80
CA PRO A 92 2.54 2.36 -9.75
C PRO A 92 3.89 1.80 -9.28
N ILE A 93 5.03 2.39 -9.68
CA ILE A 93 6.36 1.86 -9.33
C ILE A 93 6.90 2.45 -8.02
N GLU A 94 6.55 3.70 -7.70
CA GLU A 94 7.03 4.39 -6.49
C GLU A 94 6.42 3.76 -5.24
N GLY A 95 7.14 3.84 -4.12
CA GLY A 95 6.65 3.40 -2.84
C GLY A 95 7.29 2.10 -2.37
N LEU A 96 6.42 1.17 -2.00
CA LEU A 96 6.82 -0.13 -1.47
C LEU A 96 7.61 -0.95 -2.50
N MET A 97 8.55 -1.75 -2.01
CA MET A 97 9.03 -2.90 -2.76
C MET A 97 7.86 -3.86 -2.99
N MET A 98 7.68 -4.37 -4.21
CA MET A 98 6.54 -5.21 -4.58
C MET A 98 7.00 -6.57 -5.12
N GLY A 99 6.10 -7.38 -5.68
CA GLY A 99 6.48 -8.70 -6.20
C GLY A 99 7.54 -8.63 -7.30
N THR A 100 7.34 -7.75 -8.29
CA THR A 100 8.26 -7.56 -9.43
C THR A 100 8.71 -6.12 -9.64
N ARG A 101 8.09 -5.16 -8.92
CA ARG A 101 8.44 -3.74 -8.97
C ARG A 101 9.41 -3.37 -7.87
N SER A 102 10.35 -2.50 -8.17
CA SER A 102 11.41 -2.10 -7.23
C SER A 102 10.91 -1.35 -6.00
N GLY A 103 9.83 -0.57 -6.14
CA GLY A 103 9.56 0.51 -5.18
C GLY A 103 10.56 1.64 -5.34
N ASP A 104 10.77 2.39 -4.25
CA ASP A 104 11.71 3.50 -4.20
C ASP A 104 13.15 3.08 -4.51
N VAL A 105 13.73 3.72 -5.52
CA VAL A 105 15.13 3.59 -5.92
C VAL A 105 15.71 4.99 -6.13
N ASP A 106 16.97 5.17 -5.77
CA ASP A 106 17.71 6.40 -6.06
C ASP A 106 17.77 6.64 -7.58
N LEU A 107 17.37 7.84 -8.00
CA LEU A 107 17.45 8.26 -9.40
C LEU A 107 18.87 8.13 -9.97
N GLY A 108 19.91 8.38 -9.16
CA GLY A 108 21.30 8.22 -9.57
C GLY A 108 21.67 6.77 -9.92
N VAL A 109 21.07 5.78 -9.24
CA VAL A 109 21.24 4.35 -9.59
C VAL A 109 20.61 4.06 -10.95
N VAL A 110 19.45 4.65 -11.23
CA VAL A 110 18.76 4.48 -12.52
C VAL A 110 19.61 5.02 -13.66
N THR A 111 20.12 6.25 -13.54
CA THR A 111 20.94 6.88 -14.60
C THR A 111 22.28 6.17 -14.76
N PHE A 112 22.93 5.79 -13.66
CA PHE A 112 24.18 5.03 -13.70
C PHE A 112 24.01 3.70 -14.44
N LEU A 113 22.91 2.98 -14.19
CA LEU A 113 22.65 1.70 -14.85
C LEU A 113 22.41 1.86 -16.36
N MET A 114 21.67 2.90 -16.75
CA MET A 114 21.44 3.22 -18.17
C MET A 114 22.77 3.39 -18.92
N GLU A 115 23.68 4.15 -18.32
CA GLU A 115 25.01 4.39 -18.90
C GLU A 115 25.87 3.13 -18.87
N LYS A 116 25.92 2.43 -17.74
CA LYS A 116 26.81 1.29 -17.53
C LYS A 116 26.47 0.09 -18.40
N GLU A 117 25.18 -0.22 -18.53
CA GLU A 117 24.67 -1.34 -19.32
C GLU A 117 24.30 -0.90 -20.76
N THR A 118 24.48 0.37 -21.09
CA THR A 118 24.13 0.94 -22.41
C THR A 118 22.67 0.65 -22.80
N ILE A 119 21.75 0.83 -21.84
CA ILE A 119 20.31 0.56 -22.01
C ILE A 119 19.47 1.84 -21.97
N GLY A 120 18.44 1.87 -22.81
CA GLY A 120 17.49 2.99 -22.87
C GLY A 120 16.39 2.94 -21.81
N SER A 121 15.57 3.99 -21.77
CA SER A 121 14.47 4.16 -20.80
C SER A 121 13.45 3.02 -20.81
N ALA A 122 13.17 2.42 -21.97
CA ALA A 122 12.24 1.29 -22.09
C ALA A 122 12.75 0.02 -21.39
N SER A 123 14.03 -0.30 -21.59
CA SER A 123 14.67 -1.46 -20.96
C SER A 123 14.77 -1.27 -19.45
N VAL A 124 15.14 -0.07 -19.00
CA VAL A 124 15.18 0.29 -17.59
C VAL A 124 13.80 0.25 -16.94
N SER A 125 12.78 0.76 -17.62
CA SER A 125 11.39 0.66 -17.15
C SER A 125 10.98 -0.81 -16.98
N THR A 126 11.30 -1.67 -17.94
CA THR A 126 11.04 -3.12 -17.86
C THR A 126 11.78 -3.75 -16.68
N LEU A 127 13.06 -3.44 -16.49
CA LEU A 127 13.87 -3.96 -15.39
C LEU A 127 13.24 -3.63 -14.03
N PHE A 128 12.91 -2.36 -13.80
CA PHE A 128 12.38 -1.90 -12.52
C PHE A 128 10.90 -2.30 -12.30
N ASN A 129 10.13 -2.59 -13.36
CA ASN A 129 8.74 -3.04 -13.24
C ASN A 129 8.54 -4.56 -13.23
N LYS A 130 9.44 -5.34 -13.84
CA LYS A 130 9.20 -6.77 -14.12
C LYS A 130 10.28 -7.70 -13.57
N HIS A 131 11.49 -7.20 -13.33
CA HIS A 131 12.65 -8.00 -12.92
C HIS A 131 13.26 -7.53 -11.61
N SER A 132 12.54 -6.70 -10.86
CA SER A 132 12.98 -6.14 -9.57
C SER A 132 12.09 -6.68 -8.44
N GLY A 133 12.04 -5.96 -7.32
CA GLY A 133 11.20 -6.34 -6.18
C GLY A 133 11.65 -7.66 -5.58
N VAL A 134 10.69 -8.38 -4.99
CA VAL A 134 10.90 -9.66 -4.33
C VAL A 134 11.49 -10.69 -5.29
N LEU A 135 11.04 -10.70 -6.55
CA LEU A 135 11.61 -11.54 -7.60
C LEU A 135 13.10 -11.24 -7.83
N GLY A 136 13.45 -9.97 -8.03
CA GLY A 136 14.83 -9.58 -8.32
C GLY A 136 15.81 -9.91 -7.18
N ILE A 137 15.39 -9.67 -5.93
CA ILE A 137 16.23 -9.93 -4.76
C ILE A 137 16.32 -11.41 -4.46
N SER A 138 15.21 -12.14 -4.45
CA SER A 138 15.22 -13.59 -4.18
C SER A 138 15.87 -14.39 -5.30
N GLY A 139 15.74 -13.93 -6.55
CA GLY A 139 16.09 -14.69 -7.74
C GLY A 139 15.21 -15.92 -7.97
N LEU A 140 14.04 -15.99 -7.32
CA LEU A 140 13.18 -17.18 -7.29
C LEU A 140 11.77 -16.90 -7.81
N SER A 141 10.97 -16.13 -7.06
CA SER A 141 9.55 -15.93 -7.31
C SER A 141 9.12 -14.54 -6.84
N SER A 142 7.98 -14.08 -7.35
CA SER A 142 7.27 -12.91 -6.82
C SER A 142 6.15 -13.28 -5.85
N ASP A 143 5.84 -14.58 -5.72
CA ASP A 143 4.80 -15.10 -4.81
C ASP A 143 5.37 -15.32 -3.41
N MET A 144 4.74 -14.74 -2.40
CA MET A 144 5.21 -14.81 -1.02
C MET A 144 5.20 -16.23 -0.44
N ARG A 145 4.34 -17.13 -0.93
CA ARG A 145 4.29 -18.52 -0.46
C ARG A 145 5.56 -19.27 -0.89
N ASP A 146 6.03 -19.02 -2.11
CA ASP A 146 7.29 -19.59 -2.60
C ASP A 146 8.48 -19.07 -1.80
N ILE A 147 8.45 -17.77 -1.45
CA ILE A 147 9.48 -17.13 -0.63
C ILE A 147 9.52 -17.75 0.78
N GLU A 148 8.38 -17.91 1.45
CA GLU A 148 8.31 -18.53 2.79
C GLU A 148 8.81 -19.98 2.78
N ASN A 149 8.44 -20.75 1.75
CA ASN A 149 8.93 -22.11 1.57
C ASN A 149 10.45 -22.13 1.36
N ALA A 150 10.98 -21.22 0.54
CA ALA A 150 12.42 -21.11 0.30
C ALA A 150 13.19 -20.71 1.56
N ILE A 151 12.64 -19.83 2.39
CA ILE A 151 13.21 -19.45 3.69
C ILE A 151 13.29 -20.68 4.61
N THR A 152 12.20 -21.46 4.67
CA THR A 152 12.17 -22.71 5.47
C THR A 152 13.24 -23.71 5.01
N ASN A 153 13.57 -23.68 3.71
CA ASN A 153 14.64 -24.49 3.11
C ASN A 153 16.04 -23.84 3.18
N GLY A 154 16.22 -22.74 3.91
CA GLY A 154 17.52 -22.08 4.14
C GLY A 154 17.98 -21.13 3.03
N ASN A 155 17.08 -20.61 2.19
CA ASN A 155 17.44 -19.64 1.16
C ASN A 155 17.60 -18.22 1.73
N GLU A 156 18.86 -17.79 1.87
CA GLU A 156 19.21 -16.46 2.40
C GLU A 156 18.72 -15.29 1.54
N ARG A 157 18.66 -15.45 0.21
CA ARG A 157 18.14 -14.38 -0.67
C ARG A 157 16.63 -14.22 -0.55
N ALA A 158 15.90 -15.31 -0.35
CA ALA A 158 14.46 -15.26 -0.06
C ALA A 158 14.19 -14.56 1.28
N LYS A 159 15.00 -14.87 2.30
CA LYS A 159 14.94 -14.21 3.61
C LYS A 159 15.20 -12.70 3.50
N LEU A 160 16.28 -12.31 2.80
CA LEU A 160 16.59 -10.91 2.54
C LEU A 160 15.45 -10.20 1.81
N ALA A 161 14.86 -10.83 0.78
CA ALA A 161 13.75 -10.25 0.03
C ALA A 161 12.54 -9.96 0.93
N LEU A 162 12.18 -10.89 1.82
CA LEU A 162 11.07 -10.70 2.78
C LEU A 162 11.39 -9.63 3.82
N GLU A 163 12.61 -9.61 4.38
CA GLU A 163 13.03 -8.60 5.35
C GLU A 163 13.00 -7.19 4.74
N MET A 164 13.47 -7.02 3.49
CA MET A 164 13.39 -5.76 2.76
C MET A 164 11.95 -5.33 2.52
N TYR A 165 11.08 -6.27 2.13
CA TYR A 165 9.65 -6.03 1.89
C TYR A 165 8.94 -5.52 3.15
N GLU A 166 9.08 -6.24 4.27
CA GLU A 166 8.50 -5.90 5.56
C GLU A 166 9.04 -4.57 6.11
N TYR A 167 10.36 -4.34 5.95
CA TYR A 167 11.00 -3.10 6.36
C TYR A 167 10.43 -1.88 5.60
N ARG A 168 10.21 -2.00 4.29
CA ARG A 168 9.62 -0.92 3.48
C ARG A 168 8.18 -0.63 3.90
N ILE A 169 7.37 -1.67 4.17
CA ILE A 169 5.99 -1.49 4.68
C ILE A 169 6.02 -0.75 6.01
N LYS A 170 6.82 -1.21 6.98
CA LYS A 170 6.97 -0.55 8.28
C LYS A 170 7.37 0.93 8.13
N LYS A 171 8.35 1.23 7.27
CA LYS A 171 8.81 2.61 7.05
C LYS A 171 7.71 3.52 6.53
N TYR A 172 6.93 3.05 5.55
CA TYR A 172 5.83 3.84 4.98
C TYR A 172 4.70 4.07 5.98
N ILE A 173 4.35 3.06 6.76
CA ILE A 173 3.37 3.23 7.85
C ILE A 173 3.89 4.27 8.84
N GLY A 174 5.15 4.15 9.28
CA GLY A 174 5.77 5.13 10.20
C GLY A 174 5.81 6.56 9.64
N SER A 175 6.17 6.74 8.37
CA SER A 175 6.18 8.07 7.74
C SER A 175 4.79 8.68 7.65
N TYR A 176 3.76 7.86 7.41
CA TYR A 176 2.40 8.36 7.31
C TYR A 176 1.71 8.58 8.66
N ILE A 177 2.10 7.83 9.70
CA ILE A 177 1.74 8.19 11.08
C ILE A 177 2.31 9.57 11.43
N ALA A 178 3.54 9.87 11.00
CA ALA A 178 4.12 11.20 11.17
C ALA A 178 3.39 12.27 10.35
N ALA A 179 3.05 11.98 9.08
CA ALA A 179 2.29 12.90 8.22
C ALA A 179 0.89 13.22 8.80
N LEU A 180 0.24 12.24 9.42
CA LEU A 180 -1.07 12.40 10.08
C LEU A 180 -0.96 13.02 11.48
N ASN A 181 0.24 13.14 12.04
CA ASN A 181 0.46 13.49 13.45
C ASN A 181 -0.36 12.58 14.39
N GLY A 182 -0.18 11.28 14.26
CA GLY A 182 -0.90 10.24 15.00
C GLY A 182 -1.71 9.31 14.09
N VAL A 183 -2.27 8.25 14.67
CA VAL A 183 -3.10 7.27 13.95
C VAL A 183 -4.08 6.60 14.92
N ASP A 184 -5.31 6.39 14.48
CA ASP A 184 -6.33 5.66 15.24
C ASP A 184 -6.42 4.21 14.77
N VAL A 185 -6.29 3.98 13.46
CA VAL A 185 -6.50 2.67 12.83
C VAL A 185 -5.42 2.35 11.80
N ILE A 186 -4.89 1.12 11.83
CA ILE A 186 -4.10 0.52 10.76
C ILE A 186 -4.91 -0.63 10.14
N VAL A 187 -5.15 -0.57 8.84
CA VAL A 187 -5.89 -1.58 8.08
C VAL A 187 -4.92 -2.36 7.20
N PHE A 188 -4.94 -3.68 7.28
CA PHE A 188 -4.29 -4.55 6.30
C PHE A 188 -5.34 -5.10 5.33
N THR A 189 -5.02 -5.02 4.04
CA THR A 189 -5.84 -5.55 2.96
C THR A 189 -4.99 -6.03 1.79
N GLY A 190 -5.59 -6.58 0.74
CA GLY A 190 -4.91 -7.14 -0.41
C GLY A 190 -4.40 -8.56 -0.14
N GLY A 191 -4.10 -9.30 -1.21
CA GLY A 191 -3.85 -10.74 -1.11
C GLY A 191 -2.80 -11.15 -0.07
N VAL A 192 -1.74 -10.36 0.12
CA VAL A 192 -0.72 -10.59 1.16
C VAL A 192 -1.18 -10.03 2.51
N GLY A 193 -1.71 -8.80 2.56
CA GLY A 193 -2.18 -8.19 3.80
C GLY A 193 -3.28 -8.98 4.50
N GLU A 194 -4.13 -9.66 3.74
CA GLU A 194 -5.24 -10.49 4.24
C GLU A 194 -4.77 -11.86 4.73
N ASN A 195 -3.73 -12.44 4.13
CA ASN A 195 -3.40 -13.86 4.30
C ASN A 195 -2.04 -14.15 4.93
N GLN A 196 -1.06 -13.25 4.80
CA GLN A 196 0.29 -13.45 5.31
C GLN A 196 0.42 -12.92 6.73
N THR A 197 0.06 -13.77 7.69
CA THR A 197 0.00 -13.45 9.12
C THR A 197 1.37 -13.01 9.68
N GLY A 198 2.48 -13.60 9.19
CA GLY A 198 3.84 -13.28 9.59
C GLY A 198 4.23 -11.84 9.27
N THR A 199 3.95 -11.38 8.04
CA THR A 199 4.19 -9.99 7.62
C THR A 199 3.43 -8.99 8.46
N ARG A 200 2.13 -9.22 8.72
CA ARG A 200 1.35 -8.35 9.62
C ARG A 200 1.97 -8.30 11.02
N GLN A 201 2.35 -9.45 11.56
CA GLN A 201 2.96 -9.53 12.88
C GLN A 201 4.27 -8.75 12.95
N LYS A 202 5.19 -8.99 12.00
CA LYS A 202 6.50 -8.33 11.97
C LYS A 202 6.38 -6.81 11.88
N VAL A 203 5.48 -6.33 11.02
CA VAL A 203 5.22 -4.90 10.84
C VAL A 203 4.65 -4.30 12.12
N CYS A 204 3.65 -4.93 12.74
CA CYS A 204 3.01 -4.43 13.96
C CYS A 204 3.95 -4.42 15.17
N GLU A 205 4.69 -5.51 15.41
CA GLU A 205 5.66 -5.61 16.52
C GLU A 205 6.72 -4.49 16.43
N SER A 206 7.09 -4.13 15.21
CA SER A 206 8.04 -3.07 14.92
C SER A 206 7.52 -1.64 15.18
N LEU A 207 6.22 -1.49 15.46
CA LEU A 207 5.53 -0.23 15.78
C LEU A 207 5.03 -0.21 17.24
N SER A 208 5.45 -1.15 18.07
CA SER A 208 5.06 -1.25 19.49
C SER A 208 5.38 0.01 20.32
N PHE A 209 6.46 0.72 19.99
CA PHE A 209 6.82 1.99 20.62
C PHE A 209 5.81 3.12 20.36
N MET A 210 4.99 3.00 19.31
CA MET A 210 3.86 3.89 19.00
C MET A 210 2.55 3.39 19.62
N GLY A 211 2.61 2.37 20.49
CA GLY A 211 1.45 1.82 21.19
C GLY A 211 0.60 0.84 20.35
N VAL A 212 1.15 0.31 19.27
CA VAL A 212 0.55 -0.79 18.48
C VAL A 212 0.79 -2.12 19.18
N LYS A 213 -0.30 -2.82 19.55
CA LYS A 213 -0.26 -4.16 20.14
C LYS A 213 -1.31 -5.04 19.50
N ILE A 214 -0.92 -6.23 19.03
CA ILE A 214 -1.83 -7.20 18.41
C ILE A 214 -1.88 -8.51 19.19
N ASP A 215 -3.03 -9.17 19.15
CA ASP A 215 -3.21 -10.54 19.59
C ASP A 215 -2.57 -11.47 18.55
N LYS A 216 -1.49 -12.14 18.97
CA LYS A 216 -0.69 -13.01 18.10
C LYS A 216 -1.42 -14.27 17.69
N GLU A 217 -2.21 -14.86 18.59
CA GLU A 217 -2.97 -16.08 18.33
C GLU A 217 -4.13 -15.80 17.38
N LEU A 218 -4.83 -14.69 17.60
CA LEU A 218 -5.88 -14.21 16.70
C LEU A 218 -5.31 -13.87 15.31
N ASN A 219 -4.15 -13.20 15.24
CA ASN A 219 -3.50 -12.92 13.97
C ASN A 219 -3.09 -14.20 13.23
N ALA A 220 -2.48 -15.17 13.93
CA ALA A 220 -2.03 -16.43 13.34
C ALA A 220 -3.19 -17.27 12.77
N SER A 221 -4.36 -17.20 13.39
CA SER A 221 -5.57 -17.93 12.97
C SER A 221 -6.48 -17.17 12.00
N SER A 222 -6.09 -15.97 11.56
CA SER A 222 -6.92 -15.10 10.73
C SER A 222 -6.37 -14.93 9.31
N ARG A 223 -7.13 -15.41 8.32
CA ARG A 223 -6.86 -15.26 6.89
C ARG A 223 -8.16 -14.95 6.15
N GLY A 224 -8.13 -13.99 5.22
CA GLY A 224 -9.24 -13.69 4.31
C GLY A 224 -10.56 -13.30 4.98
N LYS A 225 -10.54 -12.78 6.21
CA LYS A 225 -11.74 -12.39 6.96
C LYS A 225 -11.53 -11.06 7.68
N GLU A 226 -12.63 -10.35 7.93
CA GLU A 226 -12.63 -9.15 8.76
C GLU A 226 -12.32 -9.52 10.21
N VAL A 227 -11.33 -8.87 10.80
CA VAL A 227 -10.93 -9.15 12.18
C VAL A 227 -10.23 -7.94 12.82
N LEU A 228 -10.56 -7.67 14.09
CA LEU A 228 -9.83 -6.76 14.94
C LEU A 228 -8.66 -7.52 15.59
N LEU A 229 -7.44 -7.23 15.16
CA LEU A 229 -6.22 -7.86 15.66
C LEU A 229 -5.67 -7.17 16.90
N SER A 230 -5.89 -5.87 17.09
CA SER A 230 -5.30 -5.15 18.21
C SER A 230 -5.89 -5.57 19.55
N THR A 231 -5.03 -5.69 20.58
CA THR A 231 -5.47 -5.98 21.95
C THR A 231 -6.26 -4.80 22.56
N PRO A 232 -7.06 -5.02 23.63
CA PRO A 232 -7.79 -3.94 24.29
C PRO A 232 -6.91 -2.80 24.82
N ASP A 233 -5.67 -3.08 25.20
CA ASP A 233 -4.68 -2.12 25.70
C ASP A 233 -3.80 -1.48 24.59
N SER A 234 -4.09 -1.77 23.32
CA SER A 234 -3.48 -1.09 22.18
C SER A 234 -4.10 0.29 21.99
N THR A 235 -3.25 1.32 21.88
CA THR A 235 -3.71 2.69 21.59
C THR A 235 -4.13 2.89 20.13
N VAL A 236 -3.66 2.02 19.24
CA VAL A 236 -3.99 2.00 17.82
C VAL A 236 -4.77 0.73 17.50
N LYS A 237 -5.91 0.86 16.82
CA LYS A 237 -6.66 -0.31 16.33
C LYS A 237 -5.95 -0.90 15.12
N VAL A 238 -5.81 -2.21 15.07
CA VAL A 238 -5.24 -2.92 13.91
C VAL A 238 -6.28 -3.89 13.41
N VAL A 239 -6.68 -3.77 12.15
CA VAL A 239 -7.71 -4.62 11.55
C VAL A 239 -7.24 -5.23 10.24
N VAL A 240 -7.79 -6.38 9.91
CA VAL A 240 -7.79 -6.91 8.54
C VAL A 240 -9.16 -6.67 7.95
N ILE A 241 -9.21 -6.10 6.75
CA ILE A 241 -10.45 -5.91 5.99
C ILE A 241 -10.18 -6.42 4.57
N PRO A 242 -10.77 -7.56 4.14
CA PRO A 242 -10.64 -8.01 2.77
C PRO A 242 -11.19 -6.96 1.80
N THR A 243 -10.41 -6.59 0.78
CA THR A 243 -10.87 -5.61 -0.22
C THR A 243 -11.87 -6.24 -1.18
N ASP A 244 -12.87 -5.48 -1.61
CA ASP A 244 -13.82 -5.88 -2.66
C ASP A 244 -14.02 -4.69 -3.61
N GLU A 245 -13.14 -4.61 -4.61
CA GLU A 245 -13.12 -3.49 -5.55
C GLU A 245 -14.31 -3.56 -6.51
N GLU A 246 -14.71 -4.77 -6.90
CA GLU A 246 -15.88 -5.03 -7.74
C GLU A 246 -17.17 -4.57 -7.05
N PHE A 247 -17.37 -4.91 -5.77
CA PHE A 247 -18.49 -4.41 -4.99
C PHE A 247 -18.49 -2.88 -4.93
N LYS A 248 -17.32 -2.27 -4.73
CA LYS A 248 -17.23 -0.80 -4.67
C LYS A 248 -17.57 -0.15 -6.00
N ILE A 249 -17.10 -0.70 -7.13
CA ILE A 249 -17.43 -0.23 -8.48
C ILE A 249 -18.94 -0.38 -8.75
N ALA A 250 -19.52 -1.52 -8.37
CA ALA A 250 -20.96 -1.77 -8.53
C ALA A 250 -21.82 -0.80 -7.69
N SER A 251 -21.37 -0.52 -6.45
CA SER A 251 -22.03 0.42 -5.54
C SER A 251 -22.03 1.85 -6.08
N ASP A 252 -20.87 2.34 -6.53
CA ASP A 252 -20.75 3.67 -7.14
C ASP A 252 -21.56 3.75 -8.45
N THR A 253 -21.58 2.69 -9.25
CA THR A 253 -22.39 2.62 -10.48
C THR A 253 -23.88 2.74 -10.16
N LEU A 254 -24.37 2.01 -9.16
CA LEU A 254 -25.78 2.06 -8.74
C LEU A 254 -26.16 3.46 -8.22
N GLU A 255 -25.31 4.07 -7.41
CA GLU A 255 -25.53 5.42 -6.87
C GLU A 255 -25.65 6.45 -8.00
N ILE A 256 -24.69 6.48 -8.93
CA ILE A 256 -24.65 7.45 -10.03
C ILE A 256 -25.83 7.26 -10.97
N VAL A 257 -26.17 6.01 -11.32
CA VAL A 257 -27.31 5.72 -12.20
C VAL A 257 -28.64 6.13 -11.58
N ASN A 258 -28.77 6.04 -10.25
CA ASN A 258 -29.98 6.49 -9.55
C ASN A 258 -30.08 8.01 -9.43
N GLN A 259 -28.96 8.73 -9.33
CA GLN A 259 -28.94 10.20 -9.33
C GLN A 259 -29.21 10.80 -10.71
N ALA A 260 -28.93 10.06 -11.79
CA ALA A 260 -29.16 10.50 -13.16
C ALA A 260 -30.61 10.32 -13.65
N LYS A 261 -31.50 9.77 -12.82
CA LYS A 261 -32.94 9.64 -13.07
C LYS A 261 -33.70 10.81 -12.45
#